data_AF-A0A6L7NI63-F1
#
_entry.id   AF-A0A6L7NI63-F1
#
_cell.length_a   1.000
_cell.length_b   1.000
_cell.length_c   1.000
_cell.angle_alpha   90.00
_cell.angle_beta   90.00
_cell.angle_gamma   90.00
#
_symmetry.space_group_name_H-M   'P 1'
#
loop_
_entity.id
_entity.type
_entity.pdbx_description
1 polymer ?
#
loop_
_entity_poly.entity_id
_entity_poly.type
_entity_poly.pdbx_seq_one_letter_code
_entity_poly.pdbx_strand_id
1 'polypeptide(L)'
;MWRRIRRAVSCSVSREVSVVIRARSLVVPGGGGWRRSWGARAASIWTAPGPGKIGGPPRWIAARHKSGGAPREPAGGEEARRVIIDAHTHVFPPDLIERRAELLRDEPAFREVYADPAAKLATADDVLAVVEAGELDAAVICNFAWTDLDRIRETNDYVLDAARRSGGRLIPFCMVQGAGGEAHVRGEMERVALAGARGVGELRPEQQGYSLAGGRAPSLLAWGSSAYDLQLLIHVTEPVGHRYPGKPGAPMAAFAEFLNHHPEAQVIGAHWAGGLPLYALMPEVRDDLDRVHVDTAATGLLYDDAVFRIVGEVLGYDAILFASDYPLRDPAAEIARVRGLGLDTEAEAAILGGNLQRLLHLEARAGD
;
A
#
# COMPACT_ATOMS: atom_id res chain seq x y z
N MET A 1 21.92 0.70 -47.63
CA MET A 1 21.33 -0.21 -46.63
C MET A 1 21.25 0.57 -45.32
N TRP A 2 20.19 1.20 -44.83
CA TRP A 2 18.79 1.41 -45.21
C TRP A 2 18.44 2.88 -44.88
N ARG A 3 17.68 3.56 -45.74
CA ARG A 3 17.03 4.85 -45.46
C ARG A 3 15.55 4.69 -45.82
N ARG A 4 14.70 5.29 -44.97
CA ARG A 4 13.27 5.62 -45.17
C ARG A 4 12.30 4.45 -45.35
N ILE A 5 11.32 4.37 -44.46
CA ILE A 5 9.88 4.44 -44.77
C ILE A 5 9.17 5.03 -43.54
N ARG A 6 8.63 6.25 -43.68
CA ARG A 6 7.50 6.73 -42.89
C ARG A 6 6.25 6.36 -43.69
N ARG A 7 5.28 5.67 -43.09
CA ARG A 7 3.90 5.62 -43.58
C ARG A 7 2.98 6.11 -42.49
N ALA A 8 2.20 7.12 -42.87
CA ALA A 8 1.10 7.66 -42.10
C ALA A 8 0.02 6.58 -41.92
N VAL A 9 -0.56 6.53 -40.72
CA VAL A 9 -1.88 5.94 -40.50
C VAL A 9 -2.73 7.00 -39.82
N SER A 10 -3.59 7.63 -40.61
CA SER A 10 -4.76 8.35 -40.11
C SER A 10 -5.80 7.32 -39.71
N CYS A 11 -6.21 7.29 -38.43
CA CYS A 11 -7.35 6.50 -38.01
C CYS A 11 -8.61 7.38 -38.09
N SER A 12 -9.40 7.18 -39.14
CA SER A 12 -10.78 7.66 -39.22
C SER A 12 -11.68 6.68 -38.48
N VAL A 13 -12.43 7.18 -37.50
CA VAL A 13 -13.47 6.42 -36.79
C VAL A 13 -14.68 6.28 -37.71
N SER A 14 -15.07 5.05 -38.04
CA SER A 14 -16.38 4.76 -38.62
C SER A 14 -16.91 3.39 -38.16
N ARG A 15 -17.98 3.49 -37.36
CA ARG A 15 -19.17 2.65 -37.14
C ARG A 15 -19.21 1.19 -37.61
N GLU A 16 -19.76 0.38 -36.68
CA GLU A 16 -20.68 -0.76 -36.84
C GLU A 16 -20.24 -1.95 -37.68
N VAL A 17 -20.04 -3.10 -37.01
CA VAL A 17 -20.16 -4.42 -37.62
C VAL A 17 -21.11 -5.26 -36.77
N SER A 18 -22.32 -5.47 -37.28
CA SER A 18 -23.26 -6.50 -36.81
C SER A 18 -22.94 -7.81 -37.53
N VAL A 19 -22.65 -8.87 -36.78
CA VAL A 19 -22.50 -10.22 -37.33
C VAL A 19 -23.84 -10.94 -37.28
N VAL A 20 -24.43 -11.22 -38.45
CA VAL A 20 -25.64 -12.03 -38.61
C VAL A 20 -25.22 -13.49 -38.82
N ILE A 21 -25.55 -14.37 -37.88
CA ILE A 21 -25.44 -15.83 -38.07
C ILE A 21 -26.83 -16.37 -38.44
N ARG A 22 -26.97 -16.88 -39.67
CA ARG A 22 -28.12 -17.68 -40.11
C ARG A 22 -27.93 -19.14 -39.69
N ALA A 23 -28.84 -19.69 -38.88
CA ALA A 23 -28.97 -21.13 -38.69
C ALA A 23 -30.18 -21.65 -39.49
N ARG A 24 -29.94 -22.64 -40.35
CA ARG A 24 -30.97 -23.37 -41.12
C ARG A 24 -31.70 -24.36 -40.22
N SER A 25 -33.01 -24.41 -40.35
CA SER A 25 -33.91 -25.37 -39.73
C SER A 25 -33.83 -26.75 -40.40
N LEU A 26 -33.83 -27.80 -39.58
CA LEU A 26 -34.04 -29.21 -39.97
C LEU A 26 -35.17 -29.76 -39.10
N VAL A 27 -36.22 -30.25 -39.74
CA VAL A 27 -37.44 -30.81 -39.15
C VAL A 27 -37.36 -32.34 -39.20
N VAL A 28 -37.69 -33.01 -38.11
CA VAL A 28 -38.09 -34.44 -38.09
C VAL A 28 -39.24 -34.61 -37.06
N PRO A 29 -40.34 -35.33 -37.38
CA PRO A 29 -41.51 -35.42 -36.48
C PRO A 29 -41.63 -36.75 -35.73
N GLY A 30 -42.29 -36.72 -34.56
CA GLY A 30 -43.18 -37.80 -34.12
C GLY A 30 -43.04 -38.30 -32.67
N GLY A 31 -44.12 -38.18 -31.89
CA GLY A 31 -44.54 -39.23 -30.94
C GLY A 31 -44.70 -38.90 -29.44
N GLY A 32 -45.93 -38.54 -29.02
CA GLY A 32 -46.60 -39.14 -27.85
C GLY A 32 -46.37 -38.62 -26.41
N GLY A 33 -47.35 -37.84 -25.89
CA GLY A 33 -48.15 -38.27 -24.71
C GLY A 33 -47.76 -37.88 -23.26
N TRP A 34 -48.58 -36.98 -22.69
CA TRP A 34 -49.07 -36.86 -21.29
C TRP A 34 -48.31 -36.07 -20.18
N ARG A 35 -48.82 -34.83 -19.98
CA ARG A 35 -49.37 -34.18 -18.75
C ARG A 35 -48.50 -33.52 -17.65
N ARG A 36 -48.92 -32.27 -17.37
CA ARG A 36 -48.98 -31.44 -16.13
C ARG A 36 -47.83 -30.46 -15.80
N SER A 37 -48.04 -29.23 -16.29
CA SER A 37 -47.91 -27.91 -15.63
C SER A 37 -46.87 -27.69 -14.51
N TRP A 38 -45.82 -26.93 -14.83
CA TRP A 38 -45.29 -25.85 -14.00
C TRP A 38 -44.91 -24.67 -14.91
N GLY A 39 -45.31 -23.46 -14.52
CA GLY A 39 -45.15 -22.24 -15.30
C GLY A 39 -43.68 -21.91 -15.56
N ALA A 40 -43.38 -21.57 -16.81
CA ALA A 40 -42.06 -21.18 -17.27
C ALA A 40 -41.64 -19.84 -16.64
N ARG A 41 -40.52 -19.82 -15.92
CA ARG A 41 -39.63 -18.66 -15.85
C ARG A 41 -38.47 -18.94 -16.79
N ALA A 42 -38.41 -18.16 -17.87
CA ALA A 42 -37.33 -18.23 -18.83
C ALA A 42 -36.00 -17.89 -18.15
N ALA A 43 -35.00 -18.72 -18.43
CA ALA A 43 -33.62 -18.54 -18.06
C ALA A 43 -33.08 -17.24 -18.67
N SER A 44 -32.69 -16.29 -17.82
CA SER A 44 -31.81 -15.20 -18.19
C SER A 44 -30.39 -15.75 -18.27
N ILE A 45 -29.86 -15.78 -19.49
CA ILE A 45 -28.45 -15.97 -19.80
C ILE A 45 -27.68 -14.88 -19.02
N TRP A 46 -26.87 -15.28 -18.05
CA TRP A 46 -25.95 -14.37 -17.36
C TRP A 46 -24.78 -14.07 -18.30
N THR A 47 -24.87 -12.94 -19.01
CA THR A 47 -23.69 -12.23 -19.49
C THR A 47 -23.00 -11.61 -18.28
N ALA A 48 -21.70 -11.88 -18.11
CA ALA A 48 -20.87 -11.25 -17.09
C ALA A 48 -20.98 -9.71 -17.17
N PRO A 49 -21.20 -9.00 -16.06
CA PRO A 49 -21.13 -7.54 -16.07
C PRO A 49 -19.66 -7.12 -16.19
N GLY A 50 -19.39 -6.18 -17.10
CA GLY A 50 -18.14 -5.42 -17.11
C GLY A 50 -17.94 -4.61 -15.82
N PRO A 51 -16.79 -3.94 -15.64
CA PRO A 51 -16.44 -3.29 -14.38
C PRO A 51 -17.48 -2.24 -14.03
N GLY A 52 -18.30 -2.54 -13.01
CA GLY A 52 -19.32 -1.65 -12.49
C GLY A 52 -18.67 -0.48 -11.77
N LYS A 53 -19.21 0.73 -12.00
CA LYS A 53 -18.81 1.94 -11.28
C LYS A 53 -18.98 1.71 -9.78
N ILE A 54 -17.86 1.70 -9.07
CA ILE A 54 -17.81 1.71 -7.60
C ILE A 54 -18.37 3.07 -7.15
N GLY A 55 -19.36 3.06 -6.25
CA GLY A 55 -20.03 4.28 -5.78
C GLY A 55 -19.06 5.27 -5.13
N GLY A 56 -19.24 6.57 -5.41
CA GLY A 56 -18.41 7.64 -4.87
C GLY A 56 -18.54 7.82 -3.35
N PRO A 57 -17.59 8.53 -2.71
CA PRO A 57 -17.50 8.62 -1.26
C PRO A 57 -18.67 9.39 -0.60
N PRO A 58 -18.94 9.15 0.71
CA PRO A 58 -19.99 9.85 1.47
C PRO A 58 -19.81 11.38 1.54
N ARG A 59 -20.93 12.13 1.54
CA ARG A 59 -20.97 13.60 1.44
C ARG A 59 -20.30 14.38 2.58
N TRP A 60 -20.03 13.78 3.73
CA TRP A 60 -19.44 14.47 4.89
C TRP A 60 -17.90 14.60 4.83
N ILE A 61 -17.25 13.90 3.89
CA ILE A 61 -15.79 13.92 3.69
C ILE A 61 -15.36 15.09 2.78
N ALA A 62 -16.26 15.60 1.94
CA ALA A 62 -15.98 16.69 0.99
C ALA A 62 -15.64 18.06 1.63
N ALA A 63 -15.68 18.18 2.96
CA ALA A 63 -15.43 19.43 3.68
C ALA A 63 -13.94 19.72 3.96
N ARG A 64 -13.01 18.79 3.70
CA ARG A 64 -11.57 18.97 4.02
C ARG A 64 -10.71 19.60 2.92
N HIS A 65 -11.22 19.72 1.69
CA HIS A 65 -10.44 20.27 0.56
C HIS A 65 -10.90 21.65 0.12
N LYS A 66 -10.74 22.70 0.94
CA LYS A 66 -10.66 24.10 0.46
C LYS A 66 -9.89 24.99 1.43
N SER A 67 -8.57 25.10 1.23
CA SER A 67 -7.83 26.33 1.53
C SER A 67 -6.49 26.34 0.79
N GLY A 68 -6.52 26.78 -0.47
CA GLY A 68 -5.32 27.24 -1.17
C GLY A 68 -4.96 28.63 -0.67
N GLY A 69 -4.02 28.70 0.29
CA GLY A 69 -3.35 29.92 0.70
C GLY A 69 -1.89 29.84 0.28
N ALA A 70 -1.37 30.89 -0.36
CA ALA A 70 0.04 31.00 -0.72
C ALA A 70 0.93 30.93 0.55
N PRO A 71 2.13 30.32 0.48
CA PRO A 71 3.01 30.24 1.63
C PRO A 71 3.51 31.64 2.02
N ARG A 72 3.34 31.99 3.29
CA ARG A 72 4.06 33.10 3.91
C ARG A 72 5.41 32.57 4.39
N GLU A 73 6.49 33.21 3.96
CA GLU A 73 7.83 32.94 4.50
C GLU A 73 7.83 33.18 6.02
N PRO A 74 8.32 32.22 6.83
CA PRO A 74 8.55 32.48 8.24
C PRO A 74 9.79 33.35 8.40
N ALA A 75 9.63 34.44 9.16
CA ALA A 75 10.73 35.25 9.67
C ALA A 75 11.63 34.36 10.54
N GLY A 76 12.95 34.43 10.32
CA GLY A 76 13.93 33.54 10.93
C GLY A 76 14.04 33.66 12.45
N GLY A 77 14.64 32.62 13.05
CA GLY A 77 15.22 32.72 14.40
C GLY A 77 14.91 31.61 15.40
N GLU A 78 14.70 30.37 14.98
CA GLU A 78 14.90 29.19 15.83
C GLU A 78 15.01 28.00 14.87
N GLU A 79 16.09 27.21 14.94
CA GLU A 79 16.22 26.00 14.11
C GLU A 79 15.18 25.01 14.64
N ALA A 80 13.97 25.05 14.06
CA ALA A 80 12.86 24.20 14.45
C ALA A 80 13.38 22.77 14.52
N ARG A 81 13.26 22.13 15.71
CA ARG A 81 13.70 20.75 15.92
C ARG A 81 13.13 19.89 14.79
N ARG A 82 14.02 19.33 13.97
CA ARG A 82 13.65 18.51 12.82
C ARG A 82 13.10 17.19 13.34
N VAL A 83 11.87 16.89 12.96
CA VAL A 83 11.15 15.69 13.38
C VAL A 83 11.74 14.46 12.70
N ILE A 84 11.90 13.38 13.45
CA ILE A 84 12.27 12.06 12.93
C ILE A 84 11.09 11.11 13.15
N ILE A 85 10.57 10.55 12.06
CA ILE A 85 9.42 9.66 12.10
C ILE A 85 9.72 8.42 11.28
N ASP A 86 9.65 7.26 11.93
CA ASP A 86 9.79 5.98 11.23
C ASP A 86 8.49 5.64 10.49
N ALA A 87 8.53 5.51 9.18
CA ALA A 87 7.36 5.24 8.35
C ALA A 87 6.93 3.76 8.34
N HIS A 88 7.73 2.85 8.89
CA HIS A 88 7.49 1.43 8.74
C HIS A 88 8.12 0.62 9.88
N THR A 89 7.29 0.21 10.83
CA THR A 89 7.66 -0.76 11.87
C THR A 89 6.56 -1.82 12.02
N HIS A 90 6.93 -3.01 12.47
CA HIS A 90 6.01 -4.12 12.69
C HIS A 90 5.80 -4.40 14.18
N VAL A 91 4.54 -4.54 14.58
CA VAL A 91 4.13 -4.84 15.95
C VAL A 91 3.18 -6.03 15.99
N PHE A 92 3.26 -6.79 17.07
CA PHE A 92 2.40 -7.92 17.36
C PHE A 92 1.86 -7.80 18.79
N PRO A 93 0.59 -8.18 19.06
CA PRO A 93 0.11 -8.34 20.42
C PRO A 93 1.01 -9.29 21.22
N PRO A 94 1.29 -9.01 22.50
CA PRO A 94 2.14 -9.86 23.34
C PRO A 94 1.73 -11.34 23.33
N ASP A 95 0.44 -11.63 23.46
CA ASP A 95 -0.10 -12.99 23.46
C ASP A 95 0.15 -13.73 22.13
N LEU A 96 0.19 -13.02 21.00
CA LEU A 96 0.54 -13.62 19.70
C LEU A 96 2.03 -13.96 19.61
N ILE A 97 2.90 -13.12 20.19
CA ILE A 97 4.33 -13.40 20.29
C ILE A 97 4.57 -14.66 21.13
N GLU A 98 3.89 -14.80 22.27
CA GLU A 98 3.98 -16.01 23.11
C GLU A 98 3.51 -17.27 22.38
N ARG A 99 2.54 -17.12 21.46
CA ARG A 99 1.98 -18.19 20.63
C ARG A 99 2.69 -18.38 19.29
N ARG A 100 3.94 -17.93 19.15
CA ARG A 100 4.73 -18.06 17.91
C ARG A 100 4.67 -19.46 17.28
N ALA A 101 4.77 -20.52 18.07
CA ALA A 101 4.75 -21.89 17.55
C ALA A 101 3.42 -22.28 16.90
N GLU A 102 2.31 -21.70 17.36
CA GLU A 102 0.99 -21.85 16.74
C GLU A 102 0.92 -21.06 15.43
N LEU A 103 1.35 -19.78 15.44
CA LEU A 103 1.39 -18.95 14.22
C LEU A 103 2.25 -19.60 13.12
N LEU A 104 3.41 -20.15 13.48
CA LEU A 104 4.25 -20.89 12.54
C LEU A 104 3.54 -22.11 11.94
N ARG A 105 2.54 -22.70 12.61
CA ARG A 105 1.76 -23.83 12.07
C ARG A 105 0.59 -23.38 11.22
N ASP A 106 -0.07 -22.31 11.63
CA ASP A 106 -1.41 -21.99 11.13
C ASP A 106 -1.39 -20.84 10.12
N GLU A 107 -0.34 -20.01 10.11
CA GLU A 107 -0.21 -18.83 9.25
C GLU A 107 1.00 -18.97 8.29
N PRO A 108 0.77 -19.39 7.02
CA PRO A 108 1.85 -19.62 6.05
C PRO A 108 2.73 -18.39 5.79
N ALA A 109 2.12 -17.20 5.67
CA ALA A 109 2.85 -15.95 5.47
C ALA A 109 3.74 -15.61 6.68
N PHE A 110 3.24 -15.85 7.89
CA PHE A 110 4.02 -15.66 9.11
C PHE A 110 5.17 -16.66 9.18
N ARG A 111 4.92 -17.94 8.87
CA ARG A 111 5.97 -18.96 8.79
C ARG A 111 7.05 -18.58 7.79
N GLU A 112 6.67 -18.07 6.63
CA GLU A 112 7.62 -17.70 5.58
C GLU A 112 8.66 -16.70 6.08
N VAL A 113 8.26 -15.72 6.88
CA VAL A 113 9.13 -14.65 7.40
C VAL A 113 9.80 -15.02 8.72
N TYR A 114 9.05 -15.67 9.63
CA TYR A 114 9.46 -15.85 11.04
C TYR A 114 9.82 -17.30 11.43
N ALA A 115 9.97 -18.22 10.47
CA ALA A 115 10.39 -19.60 10.77
C ALA A 115 11.76 -19.68 11.45
N ASP A 116 12.67 -18.76 11.15
CA ASP A 116 13.93 -18.65 11.89
C ASP A 116 13.65 -18.08 13.29
N PRO A 117 13.96 -18.78 14.39
CA PRO A 117 13.76 -18.26 15.74
C PRO A 117 14.55 -16.98 16.03
N ALA A 118 15.60 -16.67 15.26
CA ALA A 118 16.33 -15.41 15.36
C ALA A 118 15.56 -14.21 14.78
N ALA A 119 14.55 -14.43 13.94
CA ALA A 119 13.68 -13.38 13.44
C ALA A 119 12.87 -12.78 14.60
N LYS A 120 13.08 -11.49 14.87
CA LYS A 120 12.52 -10.79 16.03
C LYS A 120 11.05 -10.43 15.79
N LEU A 121 10.30 -10.41 16.88
CA LEU A 121 8.95 -9.86 16.96
C LEU A 121 8.99 -8.77 18.02
N ALA A 122 8.25 -7.69 17.80
CA ALA A 122 8.17 -6.57 18.73
C ALA A 122 6.70 -6.28 19.06
N THR A 123 6.49 -5.75 20.25
CA THR A 123 5.22 -5.15 20.67
C THR A 123 5.21 -3.66 20.33
N ALA A 124 4.03 -3.06 20.37
CA ALA A 124 3.90 -1.60 20.27
C ALA A 124 4.57 -0.87 21.44
N ASP A 125 4.67 -1.50 22.62
CA ASP A 125 5.39 -0.93 23.76
C ASP A 125 6.92 -0.94 23.52
N ASP A 126 7.45 -1.96 22.82
CA ASP A 126 8.86 -1.98 22.40
C ASP A 126 9.17 -0.84 21.42
N VAL A 127 8.30 -0.60 20.44
CA VAL A 127 8.44 0.54 19.51
C VAL A 127 8.32 1.87 20.26
N LEU A 128 7.37 1.99 21.19
CA LEU A 128 7.22 3.19 22.01
C LEU A 128 8.47 3.45 22.86
N ALA A 129 9.11 2.41 23.39
CA ALA A 129 10.36 2.55 24.15
C ALA A 129 11.49 3.12 23.28
N VAL A 130 11.57 2.77 21.99
CA VAL A 130 12.52 3.37 21.05
C VAL A 130 12.23 4.86 20.83
N VAL A 131 10.95 5.23 20.70
CA VAL A 131 10.53 6.64 20.62
C VAL A 131 10.90 7.39 21.91
N GLU A 132 10.63 6.81 23.08
CA GLU A 132 10.90 7.44 24.38
C GLU A 132 12.39 7.53 24.72
N ALA A 133 13.23 6.65 24.14
CA ALA A 133 14.69 6.77 24.21
C ALA A 133 15.22 8.01 23.45
N GLY A 134 14.37 8.66 22.64
CA GLY A 134 14.70 9.90 21.93
C GLY A 134 15.35 9.69 20.56
N GLU A 135 15.33 8.47 20.04
CA GLU A 135 15.81 8.15 18.69
C GLU A 135 14.82 8.61 17.61
N LEU A 136 13.54 8.53 17.92
CA LEU A 136 12.41 8.88 17.06
C LEU A 136 11.48 9.85 17.80
N ASP A 137 10.80 10.74 17.09
CA ASP A 137 9.71 11.54 17.66
C ASP A 137 8.35 10.81 17.52
N ALA A 138 8.21 9.97 16.50
CA ALA A 138 7.06 9.07 16.31
C ALA A 138 7.41 7.87 15.40
N ALA A 139 6.54 6.87 15.35
CA ALA A 139 6.67 5.73 14.45
C ALA A 139 5.30 5.24 13.93
N VAL A 140 5.24 4.86 12.66
CA VAL A 140 4.14 4.07 12.10
C VAL A 140 4.26 2.64 12.59
N ILE A 141 3.19 2.14 13.19
CA ILE A 141 3.08 0.75 13.64
C ILE A 141 2.10 0.01 12.75
N CYS A 142 2.63 -1.01 12.08
CA CYS A 142 1.90 -1.94 11.24
C CYS A 142 1.73 -3.25 12.00
N ASN A 143 0.58 -3.91 11.87
CA ASN A 143 0.52 -5.35 12.19
C ASN A 143 1.12 -6.16 11.02
N PHE A 144 0.60 -7.35 10.76
CA PHE A 144 1.12 -8.26 9.74
C PHE A 144 0.05 -8.56 8.69
N ALA A 145 0.47 -9.07 7.53
CA ALA A 145 -0.39 -9.40 6.39
C ALA A 145 -1.27 -10.64 6.64
N TRP A 146 -2.08 -10.59 7.69
CA TRP A 146 -2.99 -11.65 8.11
C TRP A 146 -4.05 -11.93 7.04
N THR A 147 -4.53 -13.17 7.03
CA THR A 147 -5.61 -13.59 6.13
C THR A 147 -6.91 -13.90 6.86
N ASP A 148 -6.82 -14.34 8.11
CA ASP A 148 -7.97 -14.58 8.99
C ASP A 148 -8.62 -13.26 9.44
N LEU A 149 -9.94 -13.15 9.30
CA LEU A 149 -10.65 -11.91 9.56
C LEU A 149 -10.77 -11.58 11.05
N ASP A 150 -10.84 -12.60 11.90
CA ASP A 150 -10.89 -12.40 13.35
C ASP A 150 -9.52 -11.95 13.88
N ARG A 151 -8.43 -12.53 13.35
CA ARG A 151 -7.05 -12.08 13.60
C ARG A 151 -6.81 -10.64 13.16
N ILE A 152 -7.33 -10.26 12.00
CA ILE A 152 -7.25 -8.87 11.52
C ILE A 152 -7.93 -7.94 12.51
N ARG A 153 -9.14 -8.28 12.96
CA ARG A 153 -9.84 -7.46 13.96
C ARG A 153 -9.07 -7.36 15.27
N GLU A 154 -8.63 -8.49 15.82
CA GLU A 154 -7.81 -8.58 17.04
C GLU A 154 -6.58 -7.67 16.97
N THR A 155 -5.81 -7.79 15.88
CA THR A 155 -4.55 -7.07 15.73
C THR A 155 -4.74 -5.60 15.32
N ASN A 156 -5.80 -5.26 14.60
CA ASN A 156 -6.18 -3.87 14.34
C ASN A 156 -6.59 -3.17 15.64
N ASP A 157 -7.40 -3.82 16.47
CA ASP A 157 -7.81 -3.25 17.76
C ASP A 157 -6.60 -3.01 18.68
N TYR A 158 -5.62 -3.92 18.66
CA TYR A 158 -4.34 -3.73 19.34
C TYR A 158 -3.56 -2.51 18.83
N VAL A 159 -3.37 -2.38 17.51
CA VAL A 159 -2.66 -1.24 16.89
C VAL A 159 -3.36 0.09 17.19
N LEU A 160 -4.69 0.13 17.08
CA LEU A 160 -5.49 1.32 17.36
C LEU A 160 -5.44 1.71 18.84
N ASP A 161 -5.53 0.74 19.75
CA ASP A 161 -5.41 1.01 21.19
C ASP A 161 -4.02 1.54 21.54
N ALA A 162 -2.95 0.90 21.05
CA ALA A 162 -1.58 1.35 21.26
C ALA A 162 -1.37 2.78 20.77
N ALA A 163 -1.82 3.09 19.55
CA ALA A 163 -1.78 4.43 18.99
C ALA A 163 -2.50 5.45 19.87
N ARG A 164 -3.72 5.15 20.31
CA ARG A 164 -4.52 6.02 21.19
C ARG A 164 -3.82 6.29 22.52
N ARG A 165 -3.21 5.28 23.15
CA ARG A 165 -2.47 5.42 24.42
C ARG A 165 -1.15 6.18 24.26
N SER A 166 -0.54 6.14 23.08
CA SER A 166 0.72 6.81 22.81
C SER A 166 0.61 8.34 22.76
N GLY A 167 -0.60 8.91 22.69
CA GLY A 167 -0.79 10.35 22.52
C GLY A 167 -0.33 10.89 21.17
N GLY A 168 -0.22 10.03 20.14
CA GLY A 168 0.22 10.40 18.78
C GLY A 168 1.70 10.12 18.49
N ARG A 169 2.41 9.41 19.37
CA ARG A 169 3.78 8.92 19.13
C ARG A 169 3.81 7.64 18.29
N LEU A 170 2.74 6.85 18.34
CA LEU A 170 2.52 5.69 17.47
C LEU A 170 1.39 6.00 16.50
N ILE A 171 1.65 5.79 15.22
CA ILE A 171 0.74 6.10 14.11
C ILE A 171 0.17 4.79 13.57
N PRO A 172 -1.15 4.55 13.67
CA PRO A 172 -1.72 3.24 13.39
C PRO A 172 -1.90 3.01 11.89
N PHE A 173 -1.20 2.01 11.35
CA PHE A 173 -1.50 1.40 10.06
C PHE A 173 -2.12 0.02 10.32
N CYS A 174 -3.39 -0.12 9.94
CA CYS A 174 -4.17 -1.33 10.18
C CYS A 174 -4.04 -2.32 9.02
N MET A 175 -4.63 -3.51 9.16
CA MET A 175 -4.72 -4.50 8.08
C MET A 175 -6.12 -4.60 7.51
N VAL A 176 -6.20 -4.87 6.22
CA VAL A 176 -7.43 -5.30 5.55
C VAL A 176 -7.10 -6.49 4.66
N GLN A 177 -7.89 -7.55 4.77
CA GLN A 177 -7.83 -8.67 3.83
C GLN A 177 -8.52 -8.29 2.52
N GLY A 178 -7.74 -7.91 1.50
CA GLY A 178 -8.24 -7.54 0.17
C GLY A 178 -9.06 -8.63 -0.51
N ALA A 179 -8.78 -9.91 -0.25
CA ALA A 179 -9.54 -11.05 -0.76
C ALA A 179 -10.80 -11.38 0.07
N GLY A 180 -11.07 -10.68 1.17
CA GLY A 180 -12.15 -10.96 2.12
C GLY A 180 -13.57 -10.65 1.61
N GLY A 181 -13.68 -10.18 0.37
CA GLY A 181 -14.93 -9.75 -0.24
C GLY A 181 -15.29 -8.29 0.07
N GLU A 182 -16.19 -7.72 -0.75
CA GLU A 182 -16.48 -6.28 -0.71
C GLU A 182 -17.06 -5.81 0.62
N ALA A 183 -17.94 -6.59 1.24
CA ALA A 183 -18.53 -6.22 2.53
C ALA A 183 -17.46 -6.09 3.63
N HIS A 184 -16.50 -7.01 3.66
CA HIS A 184 -15.36 -6.95 4.58
C HIS A 184 -14.49 -5.73 4.31
N VAL A 185 -13.99 -5.58 3.08
CA VAL A 185 -13.06 -4.48 2.75
C VAL A 185 -13.69 -3.12 3.04
N ARG A 186 -14.95 -2.90 2.67
CA ARG A 186 -15.65 -1.65 2.97
C ARG A 186 -15.83 -1.43 4.46
N GLY A 187 -16.35 -2.43 5.17
CA GLY A 187 -16.63 -2.33 6.60
C GLY A 187 -15.38 -2.11 7.42
N GLU A 188 -14.30 -2.82 7.10
CA GLU A 188 -13.05 -2.72 7.87
C GLU A 188 -12.32 -1.41 7.57
N MET A 189 -12.25 -0.97 6.29
CA MET A 189 -11.70 0.35 5.93
C MET A 189 -12.42 1.48 6.66
N GLU A 190 -13.76 1.48 6.65
CA GLU A 190 -14.55 2.48 7.37
C GLU A 190 -14.28 2.45 8.86
N ARG A 191 -14.28 1.25 9.46
CA ARG A 191 -14.09 1.07 10.90
C ARG A 191 -12.73 1.59 11.35
N VAL A 192 -11.64 1.19 10.69
CA VAL A 192 -10.29 1.59 11.10
C VAL A 192 -10.06 3.07 10.84
N ALA A 193 -10.58 3.63 9.75
CA ALA A 193 -10.52 5.06 9.47
C ALA A 193 -11.21 5.88 10.57
N LEU A 194 -12.45 5.50 10.94
CA LEU A 194 -13.19 6.17 12.01
C LEU A 194 -12.55 6.01 13.39
N ALA A 195 -11.79 4.93 13.59
CA ALA A 195 -11.02 4.69 14.81
C ALA A 195 -9.66 5.42 14.84
N GLY A 196 -9.27 6.10 13.76
CA GLY A 196 -8.06 6.93 13.71
C GLY A 196 -6.86 6.32 12.98
N ALA A 197 -7.04 5.23 12.22
CA ALA A 197 -6.02 4.72 11.31
C ALA A 197 -5.56 5.82 10.33
N ARG A 198 -4.26 5.82 10.00
CA ARG A 198 -3.67 6.70 8.98
C ARG A 198 -3.27 5.97 7.71
N GLY A 199 -3.32 4.65 7.75
CA GLY A 199 -3.06 3.82 6.59
C GLY A 199 -3.48 2.38 6.81
N VAL A 200 -3.29 1.59 5.76
CA VAL A 200 -3.45 0.15 5.73
C VAL A 200 -2.16 -0.48 5.22
N GLY A 201 -1.60 -1.40 6.00
CA GLY A 201 -0.45 -2.18 5.62
C GLY A 201 0.45 -2.54 6.82
N GLU A 202 1.56 -3.23 6.58
CA GLU A 202 2.10 -3.55 5.25
C GLU A 202 1.27 -4.63 4.51
N LEU A 203 0.68 -4.26 3.38
CA LEU A 203 -0.09 -5.17 2.52
C LEU A 203 0.85 -6.08 1.75
N ARG A 204 0.55 -7.39 1.75
CA ARG A 204 1.31 -8.40 0.99
C ARG A 204 0.35 -9.18 0.09
N PRO A 205 -0.10 -8.59 -1.03
CA PRO A 205 -1.17 -9.10 -1.89
C PRO A 205 -1.17 -10.61 -2.15
N GLU A 206 -0.07 -11.16 -2.65
CA GLU A 206 0.02 -12.58 -3.00
C GLU A 206 -0.09 -13.49 -1.77
N GLN A 207 0.54 -13.10 -0.66
CA GLN A 207 0.42 -13.82 0.62
C GLN A 207 -0.98 -13.70 1.22
N GLN A 208 -1.68 -12.60 0.92
CA GLN A 208 -3.08 -12.40 1.27
C GLN A 208 -4.06 -13.03 0.27
N GLY A 209 -3.56 -13.68 -0.78
CA GLY A 209 -4.36 -14.47 -1.73
C GLY A 209 -5.02 -13.66 -2.85
N TYR A 210 -4.49 -12.49 -3.20
CA TYR A 210 -4.97 -11.70 -4.34
C TYR A 210 -3.83 -11.09 -5.17
N SER A 211 -4.09 -10.89 -6.46
CA SER A 211 -3.13 -10.20 -7.33
C SER A 211 -3.27 -8.69 -7.18
N LEU A 212 -2.13 -8.00 -7.07
CA LEU A 212 -2.09 -6.53 -7.04
C LEU A 212 -2.34 -5.91 -8.42
N ALA A 213 -1.89 -6.60 -9.47
CA ALA A 213 -1.96 -6.15 -10.87
C ALA A 213 -3.39 -5.88 -11.36
N GLY A 214 -4.38 -6.56 -10.79
CA GLY A 214 -5.76 -6.32 -11.15
C GLY A 214 -6.76 -7.23 -10.45
N GLY A 215 -8.03 -6.92 -10.66
CA GLY A 215 -9.17 -7.60 -10.03
C GLY A 215 -9.85 -6.73 -8.98
N ARG A 216 -10.84 -7.31 -8.30
CA ARG A 216 -11.71 -6.55 -7.41
C ARG A 216 -11.01 -6.09 -6.12
N ALA A 217 -10.07 -6.90 -5.61
CA ALA A 217 -9.33 -6.59 -4.38
C ALA A 217 -8.54 -5.27 -4.47
N PRO A 218 -7.60 -5.08 -5.43
CA PRO A 218 -6.88 -3.82 -5.57
C PRO A 218 -7.82 -2.63 -5.80
N SER A 219 -8.88 -2.78 -6.61
CA SER A 219 -9.84 -1.68 -6.82
C SER A 219 -10.62 -1.29 -5.56
N LEU A 220 -10.93 -2.24 -4.67
CA LEU A 220 -11.58 -1.93 -3.40
C LEU A 220 -10.63 -1.28 -2.40
N LEU A 221 -9.36 -1.72 -2.38
CA LEU A 221 -8.32 -1.09 -1.55
C LEU A 221 -8.05 0.34 -2.00
N ALA A 222 -7.91 0.58 -3.31
CA ALA A 222 -7.75 1.91 -3.90
C ALA A 222 -8.95 2.83 -3.58
N TRP A 223 -10.18 2.30 -3.73
CA TRP A 223 -11.38 3.03 -3.31
C TRP A 223 -11.35 3.37 -1.82
N GLY A 224 -10.99 2.44 -0.95
CA GLY A 224 -10.94 2.65 0.50
C GLY A 224 -9.91 3.71 0.88
N SER A 225 -8.71 3.61 0.30
CA SER A 225 -7.64 4.61 0.41
C SER A 225 -8.14 6.01 0.07
N SER A 226 -8.71 6.19 -1.13
CA SER A 226 -9.21 7.48 -1.58
C SER A 226 -10.41 7.98 -0.78
N ALA A 227 -11.34 7.09 -0.42
CA ALA A 227 -12.57 7.45 0.29
C ALA A 227 -12.31 7.91 1.73
N TYR A 228 -11.28 7.37 2.39
CA TYR A 228 -11.00 7.60 3.81
C TYR A 228 -9.67 8.31 4.08
N ASP A 229 -8.93 8.74 3.05
CA ASP A 229 -7.63 9.41 3.19
C ASP A 229 -6.60 8.51 3.92
N LEU A 230 -6.57 7.23 3.54
CA LEU A 230 -5.68 6.22 4.10
C LEU A 230 -4.55 5.89 3.12
N GLN A 231 -3.31 5.94 3.61
CA GLN A 231 -2.16 5.46 2.85
C GLN A 231 -2.19 3.92 2.72
N LEU A 232 -1.93 3.39 1.54
CA LEU A 232 -1.67 1.97 1.33
C LEU A 232 -0.17 1.75 1.38
N LEU A 233 0.33 1.16 2.47
CA LEU A 233 1.71 0.67 2.55
C LEU A 233 1.75 -0.72 1.93
N ILE A 234 2.41 -0.86 0.78
CA ILE A 234 2.42 -2.10 0.01
C ILE A 234 3.84 -2.63 -0.03
N HIS A 235 4.03 -3.89 0.36
CA HIS A 235 5.28 -4.60 0.16
C HIS A 235 5.57 -4.71 -1.33
N VAL A 236 6.74 -4.26 -1.78
CA VAL A 236 7.14 -4.40 -3.18
C VAL A 236 8.52 -5.03 -3.26
N THR A 237 8.64 -6.05 -4.09
CA THR A 237 9.86 -6.86 -4.18
C THR A 237 10.60 -6.60 -5.47
N GLU A 238 11.92 -6.53 -5.35
CA GLU A 238 12.81 -6.40 -6.49
C GLU A 238 12.87 -7.73 -7.27
N PRO A 239 12.76 -7.70 -8.62
CA PRO A 239 12.63 -8.91 -9.43
C PRO A 239 13.94 -9.69 -9.61
N VAL A 240 15.05 -9.18 -9.10
CA VAL A 240 16.42 -9.68 -9.29
C VAL A 240 17.15 -9.84 -7.96
N GLY A 241 18.43 -10.23 -7.96
CA GLY A 241 19.23 -10.35 -6.74
C GLY A 241 19.05 -11.69 -6.01
N HIS A 242 19.34 -11.70 -4.71
CA HIS A 242 19.33 -12.92 -3.89
C HIS A 242 17.91 -13.28 -3.41
N ARG A 243 17.75 -14.50 -2.88
CA ARG A 243 16.50 -14.95 -2.25
C ARG A 243 16.58 -14.77 -0.74
N TYR A 244 15.49 -14.31 -0.13
CA TYR A 244 15.33 -14.18 1.31
C TYR A 244 13.88 -14.51 1.75
N PRO A 245 13.67 -14.91 3.02
CA PRO A 245 12.35 -15.06 3.62
C PRO A 245 11.45 -13.85 3.36
N GLY A 246 10.26 -14.06 2.81
CA GLY A 246 9.30 -12.99 2.51
C GLY A 246 9.42 -12.34 1.14
N LYS A 247 10.49 -12.59 0.35
CA LYS A 247 10.62 -12.06 -1.02
C LYS A 247 9.50 -12.48 -1.98
N PRO A 248 8.94 -13.70 -1.90
CA PRO A 248 7.77 -14.05 -2.71
C PRO A 248 6.56 -13.17 -2.41
N GLY A 249 6.14 -12.36 -3.38
CA GLY A 249 4.88 -11.62 -3.34
C GLY A 249 5.01 -10.18 -3.83
N ALA A 250 3.93 -9.67 -4.42
CA ALA A 250 3.80 -8.29 -4.91
C ALA A 250 5.02 -7.79 -5.72
N PRO A 251 5.26 -8.38 -6.90
CA PRO A 251 6.39 -7.99 -7.74
C PRO A 251 6.26 -6.53 -8.19
N MET A 252 7.39 -5.84 -8.34
CA MET A 252 7.49 -4.46 -8.84
C MET A 252 6.59 -4.17 -10.06
N ALA A 253 6.46 -5.11 -11.00
CA ALA A 253 5.59 -4.94 -12.17
C ALA A 253 4.09 -4.86 -11.81
N ALA A 254 3.62 -5.69 -10.88
CA ALA A 254 2.22 -5.65 -10.43
C ALA A 254 1.92 -4.38 -9.63
N PHE A 255 2.93 -3.85 -8.91
CA PHE A 255 2.83 -2.55 -8.25
C PHE A 255 2.70 -1.41 -9.27
N ALA A 256 3.54 -1.38 -10.31
CA ALA A 256 3.42 -0.40 -11.39
C ALA A 256 2.05 -0.47 -12.09
N GLU A 257 1.55 -1.67 -12.40
CA GLU A 257 0.20 -1.84 -12.95
C GLU A 257 -0.90 -1.31 -12.01
N PHE A 258 -0.75 -1.51 -10.70
CA PHE A 258 -1.69 -0.96 -9.72
C PHE A 258 -1.71 0.57 -9.72
N LEU A 259 -0.53 1.21 -9.70
CA LEU A 259 -0.43 2.68 -9.76
C LEU A 259 -1.12 3.24 -11.00
N ASN A 260 -0.88 2.60 -12.15
CA ASN A 260 -1.44 3.01 -13.42
C ASN A 260 -2.99 2.91 -13.45
N HIS A 261 -3.54 1.83 -12.89
CA HIS A 261 -4.98 1.60 -12.85
C HIS A 261 -5.72 2.40 -11.77
N HIS A 262 -5.02 2.79 -10.71
CA HIS A 262 -5.61 3.41 -9.51
C HIS A 262 -4.92 4.73 -9.13
N PRO A 263 -4.91 5.73 -10.02
CA PRO A 263 -4.24 7.02 -9.79
C PRO A 263 -4.83 7.84 -8.63
N GLU A 264 -6.00 7.46 -8.11
CA GLU A 264 -6.66 8.06 -6.95
C GLU A 264 -6.18 7.51 -5.60
N ALA A 265 -5.48 6.36 -5.60
CA ALA A 265 -4.99 5.73 -4.38
C ALA A 265 -3.78 6.49 -3.83
N GLN A 266 -3.70 6.58 -2.50
CA GLN A 266 -2.53 7.12 -1.81
C GLN A 266 -1.64 5.95 -1.41
N VAL A 267 -0.40 5.94 -1.89
CA VAL A 267 0.43 4.73 -1.85
C VAL A 267 1.83 5.04 -1.34
N ILE A 268 2.30 4.16 -0.45
CA ILE A 268 3.69 4.04 -0.05
C ILE A 268 4.19 2.69 -0.57
N GLY A 269 5.16 2.71 -1.49
CA GLY A 269 5.85 1.51 -1.95
C GLY A 269 7.00 1.17 -1.02
N ALA A 270 6.86 0.10 -0.23
CA ALA A 270 7.89 -0.32 0.70
C ALA A 270 9.16 -0.80 -0.03
N HIS A 271 10.30 -0.71 0.65
CA HIS A 271 11.60 -1.19 0.18
C HIS A 271 11.99 -0.59 -1.17
N TRP A 272 11.97 0.74 -1.26
CA TRP A 272 12.22 1.47 -2.51
C TRP A 272 11.25 1.11 -3.65
N ALA A 273 10.02 0.70 -3.33
CA ALA A 273 9.06 0.14 -4.27
C ALA A 273 9.66 -0.98 -5.16
N GLY A 274 10.50 -1.84 -4.59
CA GLY A 274 11.18 -2.92 -5.31
C GLY A 274 12.16 -2.43 -6.39
N GLY A 275 12.61 -1.17 -6.30
CA GLY A 275 13.50 -0.54 -7.27
C GLY A 275 12.80 0.12 -8.45
N LEU A 276 11.47 0.27 -8.43
CA LEU A 276 10.72 0.95 -9.51
C LEU A 276 11.27 2.36 -9.84
N PRO A 277 11.72 3.18 -8.88
CA PRO A 277 12.31 4.49 -9.17
C PRO A 277 13.54 4.45 -10.10
N LEU A 278 14.25 3.33 -10.20
CA LEU A 278 15.38 3.19 -11.13
C LEU A 278 14.94 3.20 -12.61
N TYR A 279 13.65 3.04 -12.86
CA TYR A 279 13.02 3.11 -14.18
C TYR A 279 12.37 4.48 -14.46
N ALA A 280 12.51 5.47 -13.57
CA ALA A 280 11.87 6.77 -13.67
C ALA A 280 12.26 7.62 -14.91
N LEU A 281 13.27 7.20 -15.67
CA LEU A 281 13.62 7.84 -16.96
C LEU A 281 12.65 7.44 -18.10
N MET A 282 11.79 6.45 -17.88
CA MET A 282 10.69 6.10 -18.78
C MET A 282 9.49 7.00 -18.46
N PRO A 283 8.98 7.81 -19.40
CA PRO A 283 7.92 8.80 -19.12
C PRO A 283 6.67 8.20 -18.46
N GLU A 284 6.25 7.01 -18.91
CA GLU A 284 5.09 6.31 -18.34
C GLU A 284 5.31 5.91 -16.88
N VAL A 285 6.53 5.50 -16.51
CA VAL A 285 6.87 5.14 -15.13
C VAL A 285 7.00 6.40 -14.27
N ARG A 286 7.53 7.48 -14.84
CA ARG A 286 7.62 8.78 -14.16
C ARG A 286 6.25 9.31 -13.75
N ASP A 287 5.27 9.25 -14.66
CA ASP A 287 3.91 9.71 -14.41
C ASP A 287 3.24 8.94 -13.26
N ASP A 288 3.50 7.63 -13.16
CA ASP A 288 3.00 6.78 -12.07
C ASP A 288 3.72 7.12 -10.75
N LEU A 289 5.03 7.38 -10.78
CA LEU A 289 5.85 7.66 -9.60
C LEU A 289 5.65 9.05 -8.98
N ASP A 290 5.26 10.07 -9.76
CA ASP A 290 5.05 11.46 -9.29
C ASP A 290 3.99 11.59 -8.17
N ARG A 291 3.28 10.50 -7.85
CA ARG A 291 2.17 10.45 -6.88
C ARG A 291 2.41 9.48 -5.73
N VAL A 292 3.60 8.88 -5.67
CA VAL A 292 3.91 7.78 -4.78
C VAL A 292 5.08 8.15 -3.91
N HIS A 293 5.00 7.75 -2.64
CA HIS A 293 6.15 7.78 -1.76
C HIS A 293 6.80 6.40 -1.71
N VAL A 294 8.11 6.36 -1.51
CA VAL A 294 8.85 5.12 -1.30
C VAL A 294 9.53 5.16 0.05
N ASP A 295 9.58 4.03 0.74
CA ASP A 295 10.27 3.95 2.03
C ASP A 295 11.68 3.35 1.90
N THR A 296 12.51 3.60 2.92
CA THR A 296 13.90 3.14 2.98
C THR A 296 14.05 1.78 3.69
N ALA A 297 12.95 1.07 3.97
CA ALA A 297 12.95 -0.15 4.76
C ALA A 297 13.91 -1.19 4.15
N ALA A 298 14.68 -1.86 5.01
CA ALA A 298 15.65 -2.88 4.62
C ALA A 298 16.75 -2.45 3.64
N THR A 299 17.04 -1.14 3.48
CA THR A 299 18.06 -0.64 2.55
C THR A 299 19.39 -1.38 2.67
N GLY A 300 19.96 -1.47 3.88
CA GLY A 300 21.25 -2.13 4.11
C GLY A 300 21.29 -3.64 3.85
N LEU A 301 20.15 -4.27 3.55
CA LEU A 301 20.04 -5.68 3.15
C LEU A 301 19.90 -5.85 1.64
N LEU A 302 19.42 -4.83 0.93
CA LEU A 302 18.97 -4.93 -0.46
C LEU A 302 19.78 -4.06 -1.44
N TYR A 303 20.20 -2.87 -1.01
CA TYR A 303 20.80 -1.86 -1.87
C TYR A 303 22.06 -1.26 -1.26
N ASP A 304 22.91 -0.73 -2.13
CA ASP A 304 23.99 0.19 -1.72
C ASP A 304 23.42 1.57 -1.38
N ASP A 305 24.07 2.29 -0.47
CA ASP A 305 23.64 3.61 0.01
C ASP A 305 23.55 4.66 -1.11
N ALA A 306 24.20 4.44 -2.27
CA ALA A 306 24.01 5.24 -3.47
C ALA A 306 22.54 5.34 -3.93
N VAL A 307 21.67 4.40 -3.53
CA VAL A 307 20.23 4.41 -3.86
C VAL A 307 19.54 5.69 -3.39
N PHE A 308 19.89 6.23 -2.22
CA PHE A 308 19.28 7.46 -1.70
C PHE A 308 19.48 8.65 -2.64
N ARG A 309 20.72 8.84 -3.09
CA ARG A 309 21.06 9.91 -4.04
C ARG A 309 20.42 9.68 -5.40
N ILE A 310 20.49 8.46 -5.93
CA ILE A 310 19.93 8.14 -7.25
C ILE A 310 18.42 8.36 -7.26
N VAL A 311 17.71 7.81 -6.28
CA VAL A 311 16.25 7.98 -6.15
C VAL A 311 15.91 9.45 -5.90
N GLY A 312 16.64 10.14 -5.03
CA GLY A 312 16.46 11.56 -4.76
C GLY A 312 16.63 12.44 -6.01
N GLU A 313 17.57 12.11 -6.90
CA GLU A 313 17.80 12.83 -8.16
C GLU A 313 16.70 12.55 -9.20
N VAL A 314 16.20 11.31 -9.30
CA VAL A 314 15.22 10.94 -10.36
C VAL A 314 13.78 11.12 -9.94
N LEU A 315 13.46 11.07 -8.65
CA LEU A 315 12.10 11.18 -8.11
C LEU A 315 11.90 12.46 -7.28
N GLY A 316 12.97 12.96 -6.66
CA GLY A 316 12.92 14.05 -5.69
C GLY A 316 13.02 13.51 -4.26
N TYR A 317 13.79 14.20 -3.41
CA TYR A 317 13.94 13.81 -2.00
C TYR A 317 12.65 13.91 -1.19
N ASP A 318 11.66 14.69 -1.65
CA ASP A 318 10.34 14.81 -1.02
C ASP A 318 9.49 13.52 -1.10
N ALA A 319 9.83 12.60 -1.99
CA ALA A 319 9.10 11.34 -2.16
C ALA A 319 9.65 10.18 -1.30
N ILE A 320 10.78 10.39 -0.60
CA ILE A 320 11.47 9.34 0.15
C ILE A 320 11.09 9.42 1.63
N LEU A 321 10.65 8.31 2.21
CA LEU A 321 10.27 8.20 3.62
C LEU A 321 11.30 7.36 4.37
N PHE A 322 11.86 7.89 5.44
CA PHE A 322 12.65 7.09 6.35
C PHE A 322 11.80 5.95 6.95
N ALA A 323 12.34 4.75 6.89
CA ALA A 323 11.76 3.54 7.43
C ALA A 323 12.87 2.58 7.87
N SER A 324 12.79 2.09 9.11
CA SER A 324 13.76 1.11 9.60
C SER A 324 13.36 -0.33 9.28
N ASP A 325 12.06 -0.62 9.18
CA ASP A 325 11.53 -2.00 9.22
C ASP A 325 11.71 -2.67 10.60
N TYR A 326 11.75 -1.89 11.69
CA TYR A 326 11.90 -2.43 13.04
C TYR A 326 10.82 -3.50 13.33
N PRO A 327 11.16 -4.67 13.91
CA PRO A 327 12.43 -5.00 14.56
C PRO A 327 13.48 -5.68 13.67
N LEU A 328 13.31 -5.68 12.34
CA LEU A 328 14.30 -6.26 11.41
C LEU A 328 15.62 -5.48 11.46
N ARG A 329 15.54 -4.14 11.49
CA ARG A 329 16.70 -3.24 11.61
C ARG A 329 16.57 -2.36 12.84
N ASP A 330 17.70 -1.82 13.25
CA ASP A 330 17.81 -0.87 14.36
C ASP A 330 17.59 0.57 13.86
N PRO A 331 16.59 1.31 14.36
CA PRO A 331 16.28 2.67 13.91
C PRO A 331 17.46 3.62 14.06
N ALA A 332 18.17 3.60 15.19
CA ALA A 332 19.37 4.42 15.39
C ALA A 332 20.43 4.19 14.29
N ALA A 333 20.71 2.93 13.96
CA ALA A 333 21.66 2.59 12.90
C ALA A 333 21.22 3.11 11.51
N GLU A 334 19.93 3.00 11.17
CA GLU A 334 19.43 3.47 9.88
C GLU A 334 19.33 5.01 9.83
N ILE A 335 19.03 5.70 10.94
CA ILE A 335 19.12 7.17 11.04
C ILE A 335 20.57 7.62 10.85
N ALA A 336 21.52 6.95 11.50
CA ALA A 336 22.94 7.24 11.36
C ALA A 336 23.43 7.02 9.92
N ARG A 337 22.89 6.02 9.22
CA ARG A 337 23.14 5.82 7.78
C ARG A 337 22.73 7.05 6.99
N VAL A 338 21.47 7.50 7.11
CA VAL A 338 20.96 8.65 6.36
C VAL A 338 21.80 9.91 6.62
N ARG A 339 22.13 10.19 7.88
CA ARG A 339 23.01 11.31 8.27
C ARG A 339 24.42 11.19 7.71
N GLY A 340 24.92 9.97 7.53
CA GLY A 340 26.24 9.68 6.98
C GLY A 340 26.35 9.89 5.47
N LEU A 341 25.24 10.09 4.75
CA LEU A 341 25.22 10.23 3.29
C LEU A 341 25.77 11.58 2.81
N GLY A 342 25.88 12.58 3.69
CA GLY A 342 26.31 13.94 3.32
C GLY A 342 25.29 14.65 2.41
N LEU A 343 24.00 14.35 2.57
CA LEU A 343 22.92 15.10 1.93
C LEU A 343 22.88 16.53 2.47
N ASP A 344 22.29 17.44 1.69
CA ASP A 344 22.00 18.76 2.23
C ASP A 344 21.00 18.65 3.41
N THR A 345 21.04 19.67 4.25
CA THR A 345 20.32 19.67 5.51
C THR A 345 18.81 19.62 5.27
N GLU A 346 18.28 20.17 4.18
CA GLU A 346 16.83 20.13 3.89
C GLU A 346 16.38 18.73 3.45
N ALA A 347 17.13 18.09 2.54
CA ALA A 347 16.86 16.74 2.06
C ALA A 347 16.95 15.71 3.20
N GLU A 348 17.95 15.81 4.09
CA GLU A 348 18.06 14.93 5.25
C GLU A 348 16.82 15.04 6.16
N ALA A 349 16.40 16.26 6.49
CA ALA A 349 15.23 16.49 7.34
C ALA A 349 13.92 16.07 6.67
N ALA A 350 13.82 16.25 5.35
CA ALA A 350 12.69 15.79 4.56
C ALA A 350 12.56 14.25 4.67
N ILE A 351 13.63 13.52 4.40
CA ILE A 351 13.65 12.04 4.44
C ILE A 351 13.36 11.53 5.85
N LEU A 352 14.05 12.05 6.87
CA LEU A 352 13.99 11.52 8.24
C LEU A 352 12.62 11.67 8.91
N GLY A 353 11.77 12.59 8.46
CA GLY A 353 10.42 12.70 9.02
C GLY A 353 9.56 13.80 8.42
N GLY A 354 10.15 14.84 7.83
CA GLY A 354 9.40 15.95 7.24
C GLY A 354 8.41 15.52 6.16
N ASN A 355 8.80 14.55 5.32
CA ASN A 355 7.94 14.03 4.25
C ASN A 355 6.74 13.29 4.81
N LEU A 356 6.95 12.37 5.76
CA LEU A 356 5.85 11.62 6.38
C LEU A 356 4.93 12.53 7.19
N GLN A 357 5.48 13.52 7.89
CA GLN A 357 4.71 14.53 8.61
C GLN A 357 3.76 15.29 7.67
N ARG A 358 4.25 15.72 6.48
CA ARG A 358 3.45 16.38 5.45
C ARG A 358 2.41 15.44 4.86
N LEU A 359 2.82 14.22 4.50
CA LEU A 359 1.98 13.20 3.88
C LEU A 359 0.77 12.84 4.75
N LEU A 360 0.97 12.68 6.06
CA LEU A 360 -0.08 12.28 7.01
C LEU A 360 -0.77 13.46 7.70
N HIS A 361 -0.43 14.69 7.33
CA HIS A 361 -0.96 15.92 7.94
C HIS A 361 -0.83 15.94 9.47
N LEU A 362 0.34 15.52 9.98
CA LEU A 362 0.60 15.49 11.42
C LEU A 362 0.88 16.91 11.91
N GLU A 363 0.18 17.34 12.94
CA GLU A 363 0.41 18.65 13.55
C GLU A 363 1.82 18.70 14.16
N ALA A 364 2.56 19.79 13.92
CA ALA A 364 3.79 20.04 14.64
C ALA A 364 3.43 20.23 16.12
N ARG A 365 3.93 19.36 16.99
CA ARG A 365 3.82 19.59 18.44
C ARG A 365 4.58 20.87 18.75
N ALA A 366 3.86 21.93 19.11
CA ALA A 366 4.45 23.07 19.77
C ALA A 366 5.10 22.53 21.06
N GLY A 367 6.39 22.78 21.23
CA GLY A 367 7.19 22.21 22.31
C GLY A 367 6.55 22.40 23.68
N ASP A 368 6.62 21.35 24.49
CA ASP A 368 6.40 21.42 25.95
C ASP A 368 7.57 22.14 26.63
#